data_AF-A0A7X5N4S8-F1
#
_entry.id   AF-A0A7X5N4S8-F1
#
_cell.length_a   1.000
_cell.length_b   1.000
_cell.length_c   1.000
_cell.angle_alpha   90.00
_cell.angle_beta   90.00
_cell.angle_gamma   90.00
#
_symmetry.space_group_name_H-M   'P 1'
#
loop_
_entity.id
_entity.type
_entity.pdbx_description
1 polymer ?
#
loop_
_entity_poly.entity_id
_entity_poly.type
_entity_poly.pdbx_seq_one_letter_code
_entity_poly.pdbx_strand_id
1 'polypeptide(L)'
;IDSTTESFVDVAKAHGGVDVSLDMVGAAVFADTLEALNPRGRIVYIASQAGSTIEVPIPLLMRKQAILTGSTLRPRSADEKARLAAEVERVVWPWIAQGKLRVLLD
;
A
#
# COMPACT_ATOMS: atom_id res chain seq x y z
N ILE A 1 -11.94 -1.05 -10.46
CA ILE A 1 -11.39 0.15 -11.09
C ILE A 1 -10.41 -0.34 -12.11
N ASP A 2 -10.73 -0.14 -13.38
CA ASP A 2 -9.75 -0.36 -14.42
C ASP A 2 -8.95 0.93 -14.59
N SER A 3 -7.75 0.97 -14.00
CA SER A 3 -6.90 2.18 -14.03
C SER A 3 -6.35 2.50 -15.43
N THR A 4 -6.63 1.68 -16.45
CA THR A 4 -6.29 1.98 -17.84
C THR A 4 -7.36 2.84 -18.54
N THR A 5 -8.57 2.86 -18.00
CA THR A 5 -9.72 3.56 -18.57
C THR A 5 -10.37 4.56 -17.62
N GLU A 6 -10.12 4.44 -16.31
CA GLU A 6 -10.70 5.29 -15.26
C GLU A 6 -9.62 5.96 -14.40
N SER A 7 -9.90 7.18 -13.94
CA SER A 7 -9.09 7.86 -12.91
C SER A 7 -9.33 7.23 -11.54
N PHE A 8 -8.32 6.55 -11.00
CA PHE A 8 -8.45 5.98 -9.67
C PHE A 8 -8.59 7.05 -8.58
N VAL A 9 -8.07 8.26 -8.80
CA VAL A 9 -8.17 9.39 -7.86
C VAL A 9 -9.63 9.78 -7.67
N ASP A 10 -10.36 9.93 -8.77
CA ASP A 10 -11.76 10.35 -8.74
C ASP A 10 -12.62 9.26 -8.10
N VAL A 11 -12.38 8.00 -8.47
CA VAL A 11 -13.09 6.87 -7.86
C VAL A 11 -12.78 6.79 -6.37
N ALA A 12 -11.52 6.93 -5.96
CA ALA A 12 -11.14 6.89 -4.55
C ALA A 12 -11.80 8.02 -3.75
N LYS A 13 -11.77 9.26 -4.26
CA LYS A 13 -12.43 10.40 -3.61
C LYS A 13 -13.94 10.22 -3.50
N ALA A 14 -14.59 9.63 -4.52
CA ALA A 14 -16.01 9.30 -4.47
C ALA A 14 -16.36 8.28 -3.36
N HIS A 15 -15.40 7.46 -2.96
CA HIS A 15 -15.52 6.49 -1.86
C HIS A 15 -14.96 7.01 -0.51
N GLY A 16 -14.67 8.31 -0.40
CA GLY A 16 -14.19 8.92 0.85
C GLY A 16 -12.67 8.98 1.01
N GLY A 17 -11.91 8.74 -0.07
CA GLY A 17 -10.45 8.81 -0.09
C GLY A 17 -9.76 7.57 0.48
N VAL A 18 -8.43 7.64 0.58
CA VAL A 18 -7.57 6.52 0.97
C VAL A 18 -6.83 6.81 2.28
N ASP A 19 -7.04 5.99 3.30
CA ASP A 19 -6.26 6.11 4.54
C ASP A 19 -4.91 5.39 4.44
N VAL A 20 -4.86 4.24 3.73
CA VAL A 20 -3.65 3.45 3.53
C VAL A 20 -3.58 2.96 2.09
N SER A 21 -2.47 3.27 1.40
CA SER A 21 -2.11 2.69 0.12
C SER A 21 -0.98 1.66 0.30
N LEU A 22 -1.13 0.49 -0.35
CA LEU A 22 -0.09 -0.52 -0.47
C LEU A 22 0.39 -0.53 -1.92
N ASP A 23 1.59 -0.01 -2.15
CA ASP A 23 2.07 0.35 -3.49
C ASP A 23 3.19 -0.58 -3.98
N MET A 24 2.99 -1.14 -5.18
CA MET A 24 3.95 -1.98 -5.91
C MET A 24 4.51 -1.32 -7.18
N VAL A 25 3.90 -0.22 -7.62
CA VAL A 25 4.18 0.47 -8.88
C VAL A 25 5.26 1.53 -8.67
N GLY A 26 5.11 2.40 -7.67
CA GLY A 26 6.07 3.44 -7.34
C GLY A 26 5.84 4.74 -8.12
N ALA A 27 6.89 5.23 -8.79
CA ALA A 27 6.95 6.60 -9.31
C ALA A 27 5.77 7.00 -10.21
N ALA A 28 5.34 6.11 -11.11
CA ALA A 28 4.30 6.40 -12.09
C ALA A 28 2.93 6.77 -11.49
N VAL A 29 2.62 6.35 -10.26
CA VAL A 29 1.29 6.56 -9.63
C VAL A 29 1.35 7.41 -8.36
N PHE A 30 2.54 7.91 -8.01
CA PHE A 30 2.76 8.51 -6.70
C PHE A 30 1.94 9.79 -6.48
N ALA A 31 1.94 10.71 -7.46
CA ALA A 31 1.23 11.98 -7.36
C ALA A 31 -0.28 11.77 -7.15
N ASP A 32 -0.86 10.90 -7.98
CA ASP A 32 -2.27 10.52 -7.91
C ASP A 32 -2.61 9.84 -6.58
N THR A 33 -1.72 8.96 -6.09
CA THR A 33 -1.92 8.25 -4.82
C THR A 33 -1.91 9.23 -3.66
N LEU A 34 -0.98 10.19 -3.68
CA LEU A 34 -0.88 11.24 -2.68
C LEU A 34 -2.09 12.18 -2.72
N GLU A 35 -2.66 12.42 -3.90
CA GLU A 35 -3.88 13.23 -4.05
C GLU A 35 -5.12 12.53 -3.49
N ALA A 36 -5.27 11.23 -3.77
CA ALA A 36 -6.35 10.38 -3.28
C ALA A 36 -6.28 10.13 -1.76
N LEU A 37 -5.11 10.32 -1.14
CA LEU A 37 -4.87 10.08 0.27
C LEU A 37 -5.69 11.02 1.17
N ASN A 38 -6.25 10.51 2.26
CA ASN A 38 -6.85 11.31 3.32
C ASN A 38 -5.77 12.01 4.17
N PRO A 39 -6.13 13.09 4.90
CA PRO A 39 -5.21 13.70 5.85
C PRO A 39 -4.69 12.69 6.88
N ARG A 40 -3.37 12.63 7.05
CA ARG A 40 -2.62 11.66 7.88
C ARG A 40 -2.65 10.22 7.37
N GLY A 41 -3.05 10.00 6.12
CA GLY A 41 -2.95 8.70 5.48
C GLY A 41 -1.50 8.30 5.20
N ARG A 42 -1.32 7.05 4.80
CA ARG A 42 0.01 6.45 4.58
C ARG A 42 0.12 5.71 3.25
N ILE A 43 1.23 5.93 2.56
CA ILE A 43 1.64 5.13 1.40
C ILE A 43 2.75 4.18 1.85
N VAL A 44 2.54 2.88 1.64
CA VAL A 44 3.45 1.80 2.02
C VAL A 44 4.00 1.13 0.77
N TYR A 45 5.27 1.37 0.45
CA TYR A 45 5.94 0.77 -0.69
C TYR A 45 6.45 -0.64 -0.37
N ILE A 46 6.10 -1.60 -1.24
CA ILE A 46 6.57 -2.99 -1.19
C ILE A 46 7.34 -3.41 -2.45
N ALA A 47 7.25 -2.63 -3.53
CA ALA A 47 8.01 -2.79 -4.75
C ALA A 47 8.11 -1.45 -5.51
N SER A 48 8.90 -1.43 -6.59
CA SER A 48 9.15 -0.25 -7.43
C SER A 48 9.16 -0.63 -8.92
N GLN A 49 8.07 -1.21 -9.40
CA GLN A 49 8.00 -1.78 -10.75
C GLN A 49 8.15 -0.74 -11.87
N ALA A 50 7.64 0.48 -11.66
CA ALA A 50 7.62 1.55 -12.65
C ALA A 50 8.45 2.77 -12.18
N GLY A 51 9.62 2.50 -11.60
CA GLY A 51 10.60 3.53 -11.20
C GLY A 51 10.96 3.47 -9.72
N SER A 52 12.25 3.60 -9.42
CA SER A 52 12.83 3.49 -8.06
C SER A 52 12.93 4.83 -7.32
N THR A 53 12.65 5.94 -8.00
CA THR A 53 12.75 7.30 -7.44
C THR A 53 11.44 8.03 -7.68
N ILE A 54 10.94 8.70 -6.64
CA ILE A 54 9.72 9.50 -6.71
C ILE A 54 10.06 10.99 -6.59
N GLU A 55 9.36 11.83 -7.33
CA GLU A 55 9.37 13.28 -7.11
C GLU A 55 8.29 13.65 -6.11
N VAL A 56 8.65 14.31 -5.01
CA VAL A 56 7.72 14.60 -3.91
C VAL A 56 7.18 16.03 -3.99
N PRO A 57 5.87 16.23 -4.26
CA PRO A 57 5.26 17.56 -4.20
C PRO A 57 5.06 17.94 -2.73
N ILE A 58 6.09 18.56 -2.15
CA ILE A 58 6.16 18.93 -0.73
C ILE A 58 4.91 19.68 -0.22
N PRO A 59 4.33 20.65 -0.95
CA PRO A 59 3.11 21.33 -0.48
C PRO A 59 1.92 20.39 -0.30
N LEU A 60 1.75 19.40 -1.19
CA LEU A 60 0.68 18.42 -1.09
C LEU A 60 0.95 17.44 0.06
N LEU A 61 2.19 16.97 0.19
CA LEU A 61 2.63 16.13 1.31
C LEU A 61 2.30 16.79 2.66
N MET A 62 2.62 18.09 2.82
CA MET A 62 2.37 18.86 4.04
C MET A 62 0.87 19.04 4.30
N ARG A 63 0.08 19.42 3.29
CA ARG A 63 -1.38 19.57 3.42
C ARG A 63 -2.05 18.27 3.83
N LYS A 64 -1.61 17.15 3.26
CA LYS A 64 -2.10 15.81 3.58
C LYS A 64 -1.51 15.27 4.87
N GLN A 65 -0.45 15.85 5.43
CA GLN A 65 0.30 15.26 6.56
C GLN A 65 0.65 13.78 6.29
N ALA A 66 1.01 13.48 5.04
CA ALA A 66 1.10 12.11 4.57
C ALA A 66 2.34 11.40 5.13
N ILE A 67 2.20 10.09 5.39
CA ILE A 67 3.30 9.23 5.79
C ILE A 67 3.77 8.44 4.57
N LEU A 68 5.05 8.57 4.21
CA LEU A 68 5.68 7.73 3.19
C LEU A 68 6.58 6.72 3.89
N THR A 69 6.37 5.42 3.65
CA THR A 69 7.18 4.35 4.23
C THR A 69 7.29 3.18 3.26
N GLY A 70 8.20 2.26 3.55
CA GLY A 70 8.35 1.06 2.74
C GLY A 70 9.23 0.05 3.44
N SER A 71 9.26 -1.16 2.89
CA SER A 71 10.13 -2.21 3.41
C SER A 71 10.33 -3.31 2.38
N THR A 72 11.42 -4.05 2.53
CA THR A 72 11.62 -5.32 1.82
C THR A 72 11.68 -6.45 2.84
N LEU A 73 11.27 -7.66 2.43
CA LEU A 73 11.23 -8.82 3.33
C LEU A 73 12.59 -9.53 3.43
N ARG A 74 13.34 -9.62 2.33
CA ARG A 74 14.58 -10.39 2.23
C ARG A 74 15.63 -10.02 3.30
N PRO A 75 15.98 -8.74 3.52
CA PRO A 75 17.05 -8.37 4.44
C PRO A 75 16.66 -8.41 5.92
N ARG A 76 15.38 -8.64 6.26
CA ARG A 76 14.93 -8.67 7.65
C ARG A 76 15.54 -9.83 8.42
N SER A 77 15.77 -9.63 9.72
CA SER A 77 16.35 -10.65 10.60
C SER A 77 15.43 -11.87 10.77
N ALA A 78 15.99 -12.98 11.22
CA ALA A 78 15.20 -14.18 11.55
C ALA A 78 14.16 -13.86 12.63
N ASP A 79 14.55 -13.12 13.69
CA ASP A 79 13.64 -12.72 14.77
C ASP A 79 12.48 -11.86 14.27
N GLU A 80 12.73 -10.94 13.35
CA GLU A 80 11.68 -10.13 12.76
C GLU A 80 10.72 -10.98 11.91
N LYS A 81 11.27 -11.89 11.09
CA LYS A 81 10.47 -12.84 10.30
C LYS A 81 9.64 -13.77 11.20
N ALA A 82 10.20 -14.23 12.31
CA ALA A 82 9.50 -15.06 13.28
C ALA A 82 8.34 -14.32 13.95
N ARG A 83 8.56 -13.04 14.35
CA ARG A 83 7.48 -12.19 14.87
C ARG A 83 6.37 -11.98 13.84
N LEU A 84 6.72 -11.72 12.58
CA LEU A 84 5.73 -11.58 11.51
C LEU A 84 4.95 -12.87 11.28
N ALA A 85 5.62 -14.02 11.24
CA ALA A 85 4.98 -15.33 11.06
C ALA A 85 3.99 -15.64 12.18
N ALA A 86 4.35 -15.37 13.44
CA ALA A 86 3.47 -15.53 14.59
C ALA A 86 2.22 -14.64 14.49
N GLU A 87 2.36 -13.40 14.03
CA GLU A 87 1.22 -12.50 13.82
C GLU A 87 0.30 -12.96 12.68
N VAL A 88 0.87 -13.46 11.58
CA VAL A 88 0.10 -14.06 10.48
C VAL A 88 -0.64 -15.30 10.98
N GLU A 89 0.01 -16.16 11.77
CA GLU A 89 -0.63 -17.33 12.36
C GLU A 89 -1.81 -16.93 13.26
N ARG A 90 -1.62 -15.92 14.11
CA ARG A 90 -2.63 -15.44 15.05
C ARG A 90 -3.84 -14.81 14.35
N VAL A 91 -3.63 -14.03 13.29
CA VAL A 91 -4.68 -13.20 12.67
C VAL A 91 -5.27 -13.85 11.42
N VAL A 92 -4.41 -14.36 10.53
CA VAL A 92 -4.78 -14.77 9.17
C VAL A 92 -5.12 -16.26 9.11
N TRP A 93 -4.41 -17.10 9.87
CA TRP A 93 -4.64 -18.56 9.86
C TRP A 93 -6.08 -18.98 10.21
N PRO A 94 -6.76 -18.35 11.18
CA PRO A 94 -8.17 -18.63 11.44
C PRO A 94 -9.07 -18.36 10.23
N TRP A 95 -8.76 -17.36 9.40
CA TRP A 95 -9.53 -17.06 8.20
C TRP A 95 -9.33 -18.13 7.13
N ILE A 96 -8.12 -18.66 7.00
CA ILE A 96 -7.82 -19.80 6.11
C ILE A 96 -8.57 -21.04 6.59
N ALA A 97 -8.47 -21.38 7.88
CA ALA A 97 -9.13 -22.55 8.46
C ALA A 97 -10.66 -22.50 8.34
N GLN A 98 -11.23 -21.29 8.36
CA GLN A 98 -12.67 -21.05 8.17
C GLN A 98 -13.09 -20.95 6.69
N GLY A 99 -12.16 -21.09 5.74
CA GLY A 99 -12.45 -20.95 4.31
C GLY A 99 -12.81 -19.51 3.86
N LYS A 100 -12.49 -18.50 4.68
CA LYS A 100 -12.72 -17.07 4.36
C LYS A 100 -11.68 -16.50 3.39
N LEU A 101 -10.56 -17.19 3.22
CA LEU A 101 -9.51 -16.86 2.27
C LEU A 101 -9.37 -17.99 1.26
N ARG A 102 -9.28 -17.62 -0.01
CA ARG A 102 -8.95 -18.54 -1.10
C ARG A 102 -7.69 -18.03 -1.78
N VAL A 103 -6.67 -18.88 -1.84
CA VAL A 103 -5.48 -18.63 -2.66
C VAL A 103 -5.89 -18.83 -4.12
N LEU A 104 -5.58 -17.84 -4.96
CA LEU A 104 -5.66 -17.99 -6.41
C LEU A 104 -4.40 -18.73 -6.85
N LEU A 105 -4.58 -19.92 -7.44
CA LEU A 105 -3.52 -20.70 -8.06
C LEU A 105 -3.74 -20.61 -9.57
N ASP A 106 -2.75 -20.09 -10.29
CA ASP A 106 -2.69 -19.97 -11.75
C ASP A 106 -1.66 -20.94 -12.36
#